data_AF-A0A1X3DHD1-F1
#
_entry.id   AF-A0A1X3DHD1-F1
#
_cell.length_a   1.000
_cell.length_b   1.000
_cell.length_c   1.000
_cell.angle_alpha   90.00
_cell.angle_beta   90.00
_cell.angle_gamma   90.00
#
_symmetry.space_group_name_H-M   'P 1'
#
loop_
_entity.id
_entity.type
_entity.pdbx_description
1 polymer ?
#
loop_
_entity_poly.entity_id
_entity_poly.type
_entity_poly.pdbx_seq_one_letter_code
_entity_poly.pdbx_strand_id
1 'polypeptide(L)'
;MENRQHLEERQLRDGIMCKSHRNRPLTEAQTKRNRHLSKTRYVVEQSFGTLHRKFGYGRAAYLGLSKVSAQSHLKAMCLNLLKAANRLRAPVAV
;
A
#
# COMPACT_ATOMS: atom_id res chain seq x y z
N MET A 1 22.57 7.00 -7.48
CA MET A 1 21.78 7.87 -6.57
C MET A 1 20.84 6.99 -5.80
N GLU A 2 21.09 6.87 -4.51
CA GLU A 2 20.36 5.96 -3.64
C GLU A 2 19.03 6.64 -3.27
N ASN A 3 17.88 5.99 -3.45
CA ASN A 3 16.56 6.60 -3.18
C ASN A 3 16.47 7.31 -1.81
N ARG A 4 17.30 6.90 -0.85
CA ARG A 4 17.41 7.52 0.48
C ARG A 4 18.08 8.90 0.47
N GLN A 5 19.09 9.10 -0.37
CA GLN A 5 19.73 10.42 -0.56
C GLN A 5 18.71 11.43 -1.08
N HIS A 6 17.88 11.03 -2.05
CA HIS A 6 16.81 11.86 -2.59
C HIS A 6 15.71 12.20 -1.57
N LEU A 7 15.44 11.29 -0.62
CA LEU A 7 14.51 11.56 0.48
C LEU A 7 15.11 12.58 1.45
N GLU A 8 16.40 12.46 1.76
CA GLU A 8 17.12 13.38 2.64
C GLU A 8 17.21 14.79 2.06
N GLU A 9 17.57 14.92 0.78
CA GLU A 9 17.59 16.20 0.05
C GLU A 9 16.23 16.92 0.09
N ARG A 10 15.14 16.15 0.10
CA ARG A 10 13.76 16.66 0.17
C ARG A 10 13.22 16.78 1.59
N GLN A 11 14.04 16.52 2.61
CA GLN A 11 13.64 16.53 4.02
C GLN A 11 12.46 15.58 4.32
N LEU A 12 12.36 14.48 3.57
CA LEU A 12 11.34 13.46 3.73
C LEU A 12 11.81 12.35 4.66
N ARG A 13 10.90 11.83 5.49
CA ARG A 13 11.19 10.68 6.36
C ARG A 13 11.47 9.42 5.53
N ASP A 14 12.51 8.68 5.90
CA ASP A 14 12.82 7.40 5.25
C ASP A 14 11.80 6.31 5.64
N GLY A 15 10.87 6.03 4.73
CA GLY A 15 9.90 4.94 4.80
C GLY A 15 10.33 3.66 4.07
N ILE A 16 11.56 3.59 3.55
CA ILE A 16 12.05 2.45 2.76
C ILE A 16 12.55 1.34 3.69
N MET A 17 11.82 0.22 3.71
CA MET A 17 12.21 -0.98 4.45
C MET A 17 13.57 -1.53 3.99
N CYS A 18 14.38 -1.97 4.95
CA CYS A 18 15.63 -2.67 4.64
C CYS A 18 15.32 -4.06 4.09
N LYS A 19 16.09 -4.50 3.09
CA LYS A 19 15.99 -5.86 2.52
C LYS A 19 17.13 -6.72 3.06
N SER A 20 16.84 -8.00 3.33
CA SER A 20 17.90 -8.98 3.52
C SER A 20 18.56 -9.29 2.17
N HIS A 21 19.82 -9.68 2.21
CA HIS A 21 20.56 -10.14 1.04
C HIS A 21 21.21 -11.50 1.33
N ARG A 22 21.71 -12.18 0.29
CA ARG A 22 22.40 -13.48 0.46
C ARG A 22 23.53 -13.33 1.48
N ASN A 23 23.54 -14.21 2.48
CA ASN A 23 24.50 -14.21 3.60
C ASN A 23 24.54 -12.92 4.44
N ARG A 24 23.54 -12.05 4.31
CA ARG A 24 23.40 -10.80 5.06
C ARG A 24 21.97 -10.68 5.57
N PRO A 25 21.64 -11.34 6.69
CA PRO A 25 20.34 -11.21 7.31
C PRO A 25 20.14 -9.78 7.85
N LEU A 26 18.88 -9.42 8.09
CA LEU A 26 18.56 -8.14 8.72
C LEU A 26 19.03 -8.14 10.17
N THR A 27 19.58 -7.01 10.62
CA THR A 27 19.87 -6.84 12.05
C THR A 27 18.58 -6.72 12.85
N GLU A 28 18.63 -6.94 14.16
CA GLU A 28 17.45 -6.78 15.02
C GLU A 28 16.83 -5.38 14.93
N ALA A 29 17.69 -4.35 14.88
CA ALA A 29 17.25 -2.95 14.74
C ALA A 29 16.51 -2.74 13.42
N GLN A 30 17.03 -3.28 12.31
CA GLN A 30 16.36 -3.20 11.01
C GLN A 30 15.03 -3.96 10.99
N THR A 31 14.97 -5.12 11.64
CA THR A 31 13.74 -5.91 11.77
C THR A 31 12.67 -5.17 12.59
N LYS A 32 13.04 -4.59 13.74
CA LYS A 32 12.14 -3.76 14.56
C LYS A 32 11.62 -2.55 13.78
N ARG A 33 12.49 -1.85 13.06
CA ARG A 33 12.12 -0.73 12.18
C ARG A 33 11.15 -1.18 11.08
N ASN A 34 11.47 -2.26 10.36
CA ASN A 34 10.63 -2.81 9.32
C ASN A 34 9.24 -3.18 9.87
N ARG A 35 9.17 -3.80 11.06
CA ARG A 35 7.89 -4.13 11.72
C ARG A 35 7.03 -2.90 11.98
N HIS A 36 7.64 -1.79 12.41
CA HIS A 36 6.91 -0.53 12.59
C HIS A 36 6.38 0.02 11.26
N LEU A 37 7.23 0.07 10.23
CA LEU A 37 6.84 0.52 8.89
C LEU A 37 5.72 -0.35 8.28
N SER A 38 5.75 -1.67 8.50
CA SER A 38 4.73 -2.59 8.00
C SER A 38 3.33 -2.25 8.52
N LYS A 39 3.18 -1.71 9.74
CA LYS A 39 1.86 -1.29 10.26
C LYS A 39 1.25 -0.18 9.41
N THR A 40 2.06 0.81 9.02
CA THR A 40 1.61 1.91 8.16
C THR A 40 1.34 1.42 6.74
N ARG A 41 2.23 0.58 6.20
CA ARG A 41 2.10 0.04 4.84
C ARG A 41 0.88 -0.87 4.68
N TYR A 42 0.54 -1.63 5.72
CA TYR A 42 -0.59 -2.56 5.72
C TYR A 42 -1.89 -1.89 5.23
N VAL A 43 -2.19 -0.67 5.68
CA VAL A 43 -3.43 0.05 5.28
C VAL A 43 -3.49 0.27 3.77
N VAL A 44 -2.35 0.62 3.18
CA VAL A 44 -2.22 0.90 1.74
C VAL A 44 -2.22 -0.41 0.95
N GLU A 45 -1.38 -1.37 1.35
CA GLU A 45 -1.21 -2.65 0.66
C GLU A 45 -2.50 -3.49 0.68
N GLN A 46 -3.26 -3.49 1.79
CA GLN A 46 -4.57 -4.13 1.86
C GLN A 46 -5.58 -3.53 0.86
N SER A 47 -5.53 -2.21 0.68
CA SER A 47 -6.42 -1.51 -0.26
C SER A 47 -6.13 -1.96 -1.69
N PHE A 48 -4.87 -1.99 -2.10
CA PHE A 48 -4.46 -2.49 -3.40
C PHE A 48 -4.74 -4.00 -3.57
N GLY A 49 -4.49 -4.81 -2.54
CA GLY A 49 -4.84 -6.22 -2.56
C GLY A 49 -6.34 -6.47 -2.79
N THR A 50 -7.19 -5.66 -2.15
CA THR A 50 -8.64 -5.72 -2.36
C THR A 50 -9.03 -5.26 -3.76
N LEU A 51 -8.44 -4.17 -4.26
CA LEU A 51 -8.63 -3.70 -5.64
C LEU A 51 -8.27 -4.78 -6.67
N HIS A 52 -7.14 -5.46 -6.49
CA HIS A 52 -6.72 -6.54 -7.39
C HIS A 52 -7.67 -7.74 -7.32
N ARG A 53 -7.97 -8.23 -6.11
CA ARG A 53 -8.72 -9.49 -5.92
C ARG A 53 -10.21 -9.36 -6.15
N LYS A 54 -10.85 -8.28 -5.70
CA LYS A 54 -12.31 -8.09 -5.78
C LYS A 54 -12.75 -7.26 -6.99
N PHE A 55 -11.91 -6.35 -7.45
CA PHE A 55 -12.25 -5.41 -8.52
C PHE A 55 -11.43 -5.61 -9.80
N GLY A 56 -10.64 -6.70 -9.89
CA GLY A 56 -9.84 -7.02 -11.08
C GLY A 56 -8.88 -5.91 -11.48
N TYR A 57 -8.35 -5.14 -10.52
CA TYR A 57 -7.47 -3.99 -10.77
C TYR A 57 -6.00 -4.39 -11.03
N GLY A 58 -5.76 -5.51 -11.70
CA GLY A 58 -4.40 -5.99 -12.00
C GLY A 58 -3.83 -5.46 -13.31
N ARG A 59 -4.70 -5.09 -14.26
CA ARG A 59 -4.33 -4.62 -15.60
C ARG A 59 -5.31 -3.55 -16.06
N ALA A 60 -4.84 -2.61 -16.88
CA ALA A 60 -5.70 -1.66 -17.58
C ALA A 60 -6.67 -2.43 -18.50
N ALA A 61 -7.97 -2.18 -18.33
CA ALA A 61 -9.01 -2.82 -19.14
C ALA A 61 -9.31 -2.04 -20.43
N TYR A 62 -8.92 -0.77 -20.49
CA TYR A 62 -9.21 0.14 -21.60
C TYR A 62 -7.93 0.70 -22.20
N LEU A 63 -8.01 1.09 -23.46
CA LEU A 63 -6.97 1.89 -24.12
C LEU A 63 -7.17 3.38 -23.82
N GLY A 64 -6.06 4.06 -23.56
CA GLY A 64 -6.03 5.50 -23.29
C GLY A 64 -6.16 5.87 -21.81
N LEU A 65 -5.41 6.89 -21.39
CA LEU A 65 -5.31 7.33 -20.00
C LEU A 65 -6.65 7.82 -19.42
N SER A 66 -7.47 8.50 -20.21
CA SER A 66 -8.77 9.03 -19.74
C SER A 66 -9.70 7.92 -19.25
N LYS A 67 -9.87 6.85 -20.04
CA LYS A 67 -10.74 5.72 -19.69
C LYS A 67 -10.19 4.91 -18.51
N VAL A 68 -8.87 4.66 -18.49
CA VAL A 68 -8.21 3.95 -17.40
C VAL A 68 -8.27 4.75 -16.09
N SER A 69 -8.08 6.07 -16.17
CA SER A 69 -8.20 6.97 -15.03
C SER A 69 -9.62 6.95 -14.47
N ALA A 70 -10.64 7.12 -15.32
CA ALA A 70 -12.03 7.06 -14.90
C ALA A 70 -12.35 5.71 -14.21
N GLN A 71 -11.92 4.59 -14.80
CA GLN A 71 -12.07 3.26 -14.20
C GLN A 71 -11.39 3.16 -12.83
N SER A 72 -10.17 3.69 -12.69
CA SER A 72 -9.42 3.67 -11.44
C SER A 72 -10.16 4.41 -10.31
N HIS A 73 -10.65 5.62 -10.61
CA HIS A 73 -11.43 6.42 -9.65
C HIS A 73 -12.73 5.72 -9.23
N LEU A 74 -13.47 5.15 -10.18
CA LEU A 74 -14.69 4.39 -9.87
C LEU A 74 -14.40 3.18 -8.98
N LYS A 75 -13.34 2.41 -9.27
CA LYS A 75 -12.94 1.28 -8.42
C LYS A 75 -12.50 1.72 -7.02
N ALA A 76 -11.83 2.87 -6.89
CA ALA A 76 -11.48 3.46 -5.60
C ALA A 76 -12.72 3.86 -4.79
N MET A 77 -13.75 4.44 -5.44
CA MET A 77 -15.04 4.72 -4.79
C MET A 77 -15.70 3.42 -4.31
N CYS A 78 -15.75 2.37 -5.14
CA CYS A 78 -16.29 1.07 -4.75
C CYS A 78 -15.54 0.44 -3.57
N LEU A 79 -14.20 0.57 -3.52
CA LEU A 79 -13.41 0.11 -2.36
C LEU A 79 -13.84 0.83 -1.08
N ASN A 80 -14.04 2.15 -1.14
CA ASN A 80 -14.47 2.93 0.02
C ASN A 80 -15.86 2.50 0.50
N LEU A 81 -16.80 2.27 -0.42
CA LEU A 81 -18.13 1.76 -0.10
C LEU A 81 -18.06 0.37 0.56
N LEU A 82 -17.23 -0.53 0.04
CA LEU A 82 -17.01 -1.85 0.63
C LEU A 82 -16.43 -1.75 2.05
N LYS A 83 -15.45 -0.87 2.26
CA LYS A 83 -14.87 -0.64 3.59
C LYS A 83 -15.90 -0.09 4.57
N ALA A 84 -16.74 0.86 4.14
CA ALA A 84 -17.82 1.40 4.96
C ALA A 84 -18.84 0.33 5.33
N ALA A 85 -19.30 -0.47 4.37
CA ALA A 85 -20.23 -1.58 4.62
C ALA A 85 -19.65 -2.60 5.61
N ASN A 86 -18.37 -2.94 5.49
CA ASN A 86 -17.71 -3.86 6.43
C ASN A 86 -17.60 -3.29 7.84
N ARG A 87 -17.39 -1.96 7.99
CA ARG A 87 -17.40 -1.31 9.31
C ARG A 87 -18.77 -1.38 9.98
N LEU A 88 -19.85 -1.22 9.22
CA LEU A 88 -21.22 -1.32 9.74
C LEU A 88 -21.58 -2.76 10.15
N ARG A 89 -21.00 -3.76 9.50
CA ARG A 89 -21.24 -5.19 9.80
C ARG A 89 -20.37 -5.74 10.93
N ALA A 90 -19.24 -5.08 11.22
CA ALA A 90 -18.39 -5.50 12.32
C ALA A 90 -19.14 -5.25 13.64
N PRO A 91 -19.20 -6.22 14.57
CA PRO A 91 -19.74 -5.97 15.89
C PRO A 91 -18.93 -4.83 16.52
N VAL A 92 -19.63 -3.82 17.04
CA VAL A 92 -18.99 -2.77 17.82
C VAL A 92 -18.36 -3.46 19.02
N ALA A 93 -17.02 -3.42 19.12
CA ALA A 93 -16.34 -3.81 20.34
C ALA A 93 -16.77 -2.80 21.43
N VAL A 94 -17.65 -3.24 22.32
CA VAL A 94 -18.01 -2.55 23.57
C VAL A 94 -16.89 -2.80 24.59
#